data_AF-A0AAQ3X2I8-F1
#
_entry.id   AF-A0AAQ3X2I8-F1
#
_cell.length_a   1.000
_cell.length_b   1.000
_cell.length_c   1.000
_cell.angle_alpha   90.00
_cell.angle_beta   90.00
_cell.angle_gamma   90.00
#
_symmetry.space_group_name_H-M   'P 1'
#
loop_
_entity.id
_entity.type
_entity.pdbx_description
1 polymer ?
#
loop_
_entity_poly.entity_id
_entity_poly.type
_entity_poly.pdbx_seq_one_letter_code
_entity_poly.pdbx_strand_id
1 'polypeptide(L)'
;MDFAARRRPAAAIVVAVAAWLCNLLRARELLSDSINASVEEQVAMVLHVVGHNQRFRVIGLTFRRSVETINRYFHQALYAVGELRNDLIVPPTTNVHPRILNSHRWYPYFKDCIGAIDGTHVLARVPLKKHTTTQNVLVAVDFDLRFTFVLAGWEGSAHDALILADALERADGLTVPQGKLAKHTYNLA
;
A
#
# COMPACT_ATOMS: atom_id res chain seq x y z
N MET A 1 -12.42 -40.10 -7.77
CA MET A 1 -13.01 -38.75 -7.66
C MET A 1 -11.87 -37.80 -7.38
N ASP A 2 -11.46 -37.07 -8.40
CA ASP A 2 -10.21 -36.32 -8.46
C ASP A 2 -10.37 -34.93 -7.81
N PHE A 3 -9.65 -34.69 -6.73
CA PHE A 3 -9.71 -33.46 -5.92
C PHE A 3 -8.81 -32.34 -6.50
N ALA A 4 -8.22 -32.54 -7.68
CA ALA A 4 -7.22 -31.66 -8.28
C ALA A 4 -7.75 -30.59 -9.26
N ALA A 5 -9.06 -30.48 -9.49
CA ALA A 5 -9.61 -29.57 -10.49
C ALA A 5 -10.42 -28.43 -9.87
N ARG A 6 -9.74 -27.32 -9.51
CA ARG A 6 -10.22 -25.90 -9.47
C ARG A 6 -9.41 -25.05 -8.47
N ARG A 7 -8.09 -24.93 -8.62
CA ARG A 7 -7.39 -23.77 -8.06
C ARG A 7 -7.70 -22.57 -8.95
N ARG A 8 -8.51 -21.63 -8.45
CA ARG A 8 -8.77 -20.35 -9.14
C ARG A 8 -7.41 -19.64 -9.31
N PRO A 9 -7.04 -19.15 -10.51
CA PRO A 9 -5.72 -18.53 -10.74
C PRO A 9 -5.44 -17.37 -9.79
N ALA A 10 -6.47 -16.63 -9.39
CA ALA A 10 -6.36 -15.56 -8.38
C ALA A 10 -5.91 -16.06 -7.00
N ALA A 11 -6.38 -17.24 -6.55
CA ALA A 11 -5.98 -17.79 -5.26
C ALA A 11 -4.51 -18.24 -5.26
N ALA A 12 -4.01 -18.74 -6.40
CA ALA A 12 -2.61 -19.10 -6.56
C ALA A 12 -1.69 -17.87 -6.48
N ILE A 13 -2.09 -16.75 -7.11
CA ILE A 13 -1.35 -15.49 -7.04
C ILE A 13 -1.28 -14.98 -5.60
N VAL A 14 -2.41 -14.96 -4.88
CA VAL A 14 -2.44 -14.49 -3.48
C VAL A 14 -1.52 -15.33 -2.58
N VAL A 15 -1.54 -16.66 -2.73
CA VAL A 15 -0.65 -17.55 -1.98
C VAL A 15 0.81 -17.30 -2.33
N ALA A 16 1.14 -17.12 -3.61
CA ALA A 16 2.51 -16.85 -4.05
C ALA A 16 3.03 -15.51 -3.50
N VAL A 17 2.21 -14.45 -3.52
CA VAL A 17 2.57 -13.14 -2.96
C VAL A 17 2.75 -13.21 -1.45
N ALA A 18 1.86 -13.90 -0.73
CA ALA A 18 2.00 -14.07 0.72
C ALA A 18 3.27 -14.85 1.08
N ALA A 19 3.59 -15.92 0.33
CA ALA A 19 4.82 -16.68 0.53
C ALA A 19 6.08 -15.84 0.24
N TRP A 20 6.06 -15.06 -0.84
CA TRP A 20 7.14 -14.12 -1.15
C TRP A 20 7.35 -13.11 -0.01
N LEU A 21 6.26 -12.53 0.51
CA LEU A 21 6.33 -11.59 1.63
C LEU A 21 6.93 -12.25 2.89
N CYS A 22 6.51 -13.46 3.24
CA CYS A 22 7.06 -14.19 4.39
C CYS A 22 8.56 -14.43 4.24
N ASN A 23 9.00 -14.84 3.05
CA ASN A 23 10.42 -15.06 2.75
C ASN A 23 11.22 -13.76 2.81
N LEU A 24 10.67 -12.66 2.29
CA LEU A 24 11.31 -11.34 2.36
C LEU A 24 11.48 -10.87 3.81
N LEU A 25 10.43 -10.97 4.62
CA LEU A 25 10.47 -10.57 6.03
C LEU A 25 11.45 -11.42 6.85
N ARG A 26 11.51 -12.72 6.56
CA ARG A 26 12.47 -13.64 7.19
C ARG A 26 13.90 -13.36 6.74
N ALA A 27 14.14 -13.17 5.45
CA ALA A 27 15.47 -12.90 4.89
C ALA A 27 16.08 -11.58 5.38
N ARG A 28 15.23 -10.62 5.77
CA ARG A 28 15.65 -9.34 6.35
C ARG A 28 15.65 -9.33 7.88
N GLU A 29 15.41 -10.48 8.51
CA GLU A 29 15.36 -10.63 9.97
C GLU A 29 14.31 -9.71 10.63
N LEU A 30 13.29 -9.28 9.88
CA LEU A 30 12.22 -8.42 10.38
C LEU A 30 11.14 -9.20 11.12
N LEU A 31 10.96 -10.47 10.76
CA LEU A 31 10.14 -11.43 11.48
C LEU A 31 10.87 -12.77 11.58
N SER A 32 10.70 -13.44 12.71
CA SER A 32 11.19 -14.79 12.94
C SER A 32 10.07 -15.69 13.44
N ASP A 33 10.27 -16.99 13.28
CA ASP A 33 9.42 -17.97 13.93
C ASP A 33 9.55 -17.82 15.45
N SER A 34 8.46 -18.09 16.16
CA SER A 34 8.42 -18.12 17.62
C SER A 34 7.87 -19.46 18.08
N ILE A 35 8.02 -19.74 19.37
CA ILE A 35 7.37 -20.91 20.01
C ILE A 35 5.85 -20.94 19.82
N ASN A 36 5.24 -19.79 19.56
CA ASN A 36 3.79 -19.62 19.54
C ASN A 36 3.21 -19.49 18.13
N ALA A 37 4.00 -19.15 17.11
CA ALA A 37 3.55 -18.99 15.72
C ALA A 37 4.74 -18.87 14.75
N SER A 38 4.61 -19.46 13.55
CA SER A 38 5.55 -19.24 12.44
C SER A 38 5.34 -17.87 11.78
N VAL A 39 6.30 -17.39 10.99
CA VAL A 39 6.15 -16.14 10.21
C VAL A 39 4.91 -16.19 9.32
N GLU A 40 4.63 -17.33 8.69
CA GLU A 40 3.45 -17.52 7.84
C GLU A 40 2.15 -17.35 8.63
N GLU A 41 2.07 -17.92 9.84
CA GLU A 41 0.89 -17.75 10.70
C GLU A 41 0.75 -16.28 11.16
N GLN A 42 1.86 -15.64 11.54
CA GLN A 42 1.88 -14.22 11.94
C GLN A 42 1.38 -13.31 10.80
N VAL A 43 1.93 -13.46 9.60
CA VAL A 43 1.55 -12.69 8.41
C VAL A 43 0.11 -13.01 8.00
N ALA A 44 -0.30 -14.28 8.04
CA ALA A 44 -1.67 -14.67 7.70
C ALA A 44 -2.71 -14.04 8.63
N MET A 45 -2.44 -13.97 9.94
CA MET A 45 -3.32 -13.27 10.88
C MET A 45 -3.48 -11.79 10.50
N VAL A 46 -2.37 -11.10 10.20
CA VAL A 46 -2.41 -9.68 9.82
C VAL A 46 -3.15 -9.47 8.51
N LEU A 47 -2.82 -10.25 7.47
CA LEU A 47 -3.49 -10.18 6.17
C LEU A 47 -4.99 -10.45 6.28
N HIS A 48 -5.40 -11.36 7.15
CA HIS A 48 -6.82 -11.62 7.41
C HIS A 48 -7.50 -10.41 8.11
N VAL A 49 -6.83 -9.78 9.08
CA VAL A 49 -7.33 -8.54 9.69
C VAL A 49 -7.50 -7.44 8.65
N VAL A 50 -6.42 -7.09 7.92
CA VAL A 50 -6.42 -5.92 7.02
C VAL A 50 -7.20 -6.16 5.74
N GLY A 51 -7.10 -7.36 5.15
CA GLY A 51 -7.74 -7.69 3.87
C GLY A 51 -9.26 -7.80 3.95
N HIS A 52 -9.80 -8.08 5.13
CA HIS A 52 -11.24 -8.24 5.35
C HIS A 52 -11.80 -7.30 6.42
N ASN A 53 -11.01 -6.35 6.93
CA ASN A 53 -11.38 -5.43 8.00
C ASN A 53 -12.00 -6.17 9.22
N GLN A 54 -11.38 -7.28 9.61
CA GLN A 54 -11.90 -8.18 10.64
C GLN A 54 -11.48 -7.75 12.04
N ARG A 55 -12.35 -7.97 13.02
CA ARG A 55 -12.01 -7.76 14.44
C ARG A 55 -11.14 -8.90 14.94
N PHE A 56 -10.20 -8.62 15.85
CA PHE A 56 -9.32 -9.65 16.42
C PHE A 56 -10.07 -10.83 17.05
N ARG A 57 -11.27 -10.62 17.60
CA ARG A 57 -12.10 -11.71 18.11
C ARG A 57 -12.46 -12.75 17.04
N VAL A 58 -12.71 -12.33 15.81
CA VAL A 58 -13.00 -13.25 14.69
C VAL A 58 -11.75 -14.04 14.33
N ILE A 59 -10.61 -13.36 14.25
CA ILE A 59 -9.31 -13.97 13.96
C ILE A 59 -8.92 -14.99 15.05
N GLY A 60 -9.23 -14.70 16.32
CA GLY A 60 -9.01 -15.61 17.44
C GLY A 60 -9.72 -16.94 17.28
N LEU A 61 -10.94 -16.93 16.72
CA LEU A 61 -11.69 -18.15 16.42
C LEU A 61 -11.06 -18.92 15.25
N THR A 62 -10.60 -18.22 14.20
CA THR A 62 -9.99 -18.84 13.01
C THR A 62 -8.64 -19.50 13.32
N PHE A 63 -7.75 -18.78 14.03
CA PHE A 63 -6.38 -19.24 14.30
C PHE A 63 -6.24 -19.91 15.68
N ARG A 64 -7.31 -19.96 16.48
CA ARG A 64 -7.30 -20.49 17.85
C ARG A 64 -6.24 -19.85 18.75
N ARG A 65 -6.07 -18.52 18.60
CA ARG A 65 -5.13 -17.71 19.38
C ARG A 65 -5.86 -16.72 20.28
N SER A 66 -5.22 -16.35 21.38
CA SER A 66 -5.74 -15.28 22.25
C SER A 66 -5.72 -13.94 21.51
N VAL A 67 -6.60 -13.01 21.93
CA VAL A 67 -6.64 -11.65 21.37
C VAL A 67 -5.34 -10.90 21.64
N GLU A 68 -4.70 -11.14 22.78
CA GLU A 68 -3.37 -10.58 23.10
C GLU A 68 -2.33 -11.01 22.06
N THR A 69 -2.30 -12.31 21.73
CA THR A 69 -1.29 -12.86 20.82
C THR A 69 -1.49 -12.34 19.41
N ILE A 70 -2.75 -12.21 18.97
CA ILE A 70 -3.09 -11.59 17.68
C ILE A 70 -2.66 -10.13 17.67
N ASN A 71 -2.96 -9.36 18.73
CA ASN A 71 -2.57 -7.96 18.82
C ASN A 71 -1.05 -7.78 18.72
N ARG A 72 -0.29 -8.61 19.45
CA ARG A 72 1.18 -8.58 19.43
C ARG A 72 1.72 -8.82 18.02
N TYR A 73 1.29 -9.90 17.36
CA TYR A 73 1.75 -10.19 15.99
C TYR A 73 1.24 -9.18 14.97
N PHE A 74 0.06 -8.61 15.18
CA PHE A 74 -0.46 -7.54 14.35
C PHE A 74 0.48 -6.33 14.34
N HIS A 75 0.88 -5.85 15.52
CA HIS A 75 1.82 -4.74 15.62
C HIS A 75 3.22 -5.09 15.11
N GLN A 76 3.74 -6.28 15.43
CA GLN A 76 5.07 -6.72 14.97
C GLN A 76 5.14 -6.80 13.44
N ALA A 77 4.16 -7.44 12.79
CA ALA A 77 4.15 -7.56 11.35
C ALA A 77 3.85 -6.23 10.64
N LEU A 78 3.01 -5.35 11.20
CA LEU A 78 2.83 -4.00 10.66
C LEU A 78 4.12 -3.19 10.70
N TYR A 79 4.86 -3.25 11.81
CA TYR A 79 6.17 -2.61 11.92
C TYR A 79 7.13 -3.18 10.87
N ALA A 80 7.23 -4.50 10.79
CA ALA A 80 8.09 -5.19 9.84
C ALA A 80 7.78 -4.82 8.37
N VAL A 81 6.50 -4.72 8.00
CA VAL A 81 6.08 -4.24 6.67
C VAL A 81 6.46 -2.76 6.48
N GLY A 82 6.32 -1.93 7.51
CA GLY A 82 6.71 -0.52 7.48
C GLY A 82 8.21 -0.29 7.27
N GLU A 83 9.06 -1.22 7.67
CA GLU A 83 10.51 -1.17 7.43
C GLU A 83 10.87 -1.45 5.96
N LEU A 84 9.98 -2.09 5.19
CA LEU A 84 10.18 -2.31 3.75
C LEU A 84 9.92 -1.04 2.92
N ARG A 85 9.35 0.01 3.52
CA ARG A 85 8.85 1.18 2.77
C ARG A 85 9.91 1.83 1.89
N ASN A 86 11.14 1.98 2.38
CA ASN A 86 12.21 2.70 1.68
C ASN A 86 12.73 1.91 0.46
N ASP A 87 12.50 0.60 0.43
CA ASP A 87 12.93 -0.26 -0.67
C ASP A 87 11.82 -0.50 -1.70
N LEU A 88 10.56 -0.39 -1.27
CA LEU A 88 9.39 -0.65 -2.11
C LEU A 88 8.76 0.62 -2.68
N ILE A 89 8.82 1.73 -1.96
CA ILE A 89 8.29 3.04 -2.37
C ILE A 89 9.48 3.90 -2.74
N VAL A 90 9.87 3.82 -4.01
CA VAL A 90 11.04 4.51 -4.55
C VAL A 90 10.64 5.46 -5.67
N PRO A 91 11.42 6.53 -5.93
CA PRO A 91 11.14 7.46 -7.01
C PRO A 91 11.01 6.74 -8.37
N PRO A 92 10.09 7.20 -9.25
CA PRO A 92 9.89 6.57 -10.56
C PRO A 92 11.06 6.84 -11.50
N THR A 93 11.19 6.01 -12.53
CA THR A 93 12.13 6.28 -13.62
C THR A 93 11.71 7.52 -14.42
N THR A 94 12.68 8.27 -14.94
CA THR A 94 12.44 9.47 -15.77
C THR A 94 12.29 9.16 -17.25
N ASN A 95 12.48 7.91 -17.65
CA ASN A 95 12.33 7.47 -19.04
C ASN A 95 10.86 7.46 -19.46
N VAL A 96 10.60 7.74 -20.75
CA VAL A 96 9.26 7.61 -21.30
C VAL A 96 8.85 6.15 -21.22
N HIS A 97 7.75 5.86 -20.53
CA HIS A 97 7.28 4.49 -20.37
C HIS A 97 6.95 3.85 -21.74
N PRO A 98 7.32 2.58 -22.01
CA PRO A 98 7.09 1.94 -23.31
C PRO A 98 5.64 1.98 -23.81
N ARG A 99 4.67 1.89 -22.88
CA ARG A 99 3.22 2.03 -23.20
C ARG A 99 2.85 3.40 -23.77
N ILE A 100 3.58 4.46 -23.41
CA ILE A 100 3.39 5.79 -23.98
C ILE A 100 4.15 5.86 -25.30
N LEU A 101 5.45 5.53 -25.30
CA LEU A 101 6.33 5.65 -26.47
C LEU A 101 5.77 4.94 -27.70
N ASN A 102 5.22 3.73 -27.52
CA ASN A 102 4.70 2.90 -28.60
C ASN A 102 3.23 3.22 -28.98
N SER A 103 2.64 4.30 -28.45
CA SER A 103 1.25 4.65 -28.70
C SER A 103 1.11 6.02 -29.35
N HIS A 104 0.61 6.06 -30.59
CA HIS A 104 0.26 7.30 -31.27
C HIS A 104 -0.86 8.09 -30.56
N ARG A 105 -1.63 7.43 -29.68
CA ARG A 105 -2.67 8.09 -28.88
C ARG A 105 -2.07 8.88 -27.72
N TRP A 106 -1.03 8.35 -27.09
CA TRP A 106 -0.45 8.90 -25.85
C TRP A 106 0.82 9.71 -26.10
N TYR A 107 1.63 9.34 -27.07
CA TYR A 107 2.80 10.10 -27.49
C TYR A 107 2.43 11.13 -28.57
N PRO A 108 2.89 12.40 -28.48
CA PRO A 108 3.84 12.95 -27.51
C PRO A 108 3.21 13.51 -26.22
N TYR A 109 1.88 13.53 -26.10
CA TYR A 109 1.15 14.26 -25.05
C TYR A 109 1.53 13.88 -23.62
N PHE A 110 1.86 12.61 -23.37
CA PHE A 110 2.22 12.07 -22.05
C PHE A 110 3.70 11.70 -21.93
N LYS A 111 4.57 12.15 -22.86
CA LYS A 111 5.99 11.75 -22.87
C LYS A 111 6.75 12.14 -21.59
N ASP A 112 6.30 13.21 -20.93
CA ASP A 112 6.91 13.74 -19.69
C ASP A 112 6.12 13.37 -18.42
N CYS A 113 5.09 12.53 -18.56
CA CYS A 113 4.41 11.93 -17.42
C CYS A 113 5.19 10.71 -16.95
N ILE A 114 5.37 10.60 -15.63
CA ILE A 114 6.06 9.47 -14.97
C ILE A 114 5.11 8.57 -14.20
N GLY A 115 3.85 8.99 -14.05
CA GLY A 115 2.89 8.35 -13.19
C GLY A 115 1.58 9.12 -13.05
N ALA A 116 0.79 8.72 -12.06
CA ALA A 116 -0.43 9.40 -11.63
C ALA A 116 -0.35 9.70 -10.13
N ILE A 117 -1.02 10.77 -9.70
CA ILE A 117 -1.16 11.15 -8.30
C ILE A 117 -2.65 11.33 -8.04
N ASP A 118 -3.16 10.76 -6.96
CA ASP A 118 -4.55 10.90 -6.57
C ASP A 118 -4.72 10.82 -5.04
N GLY A 119 -5.77 11.47 -4.53
CA GLY A 119 -6.21 11.35 -3.14
C GLY A 119 -7.11 10.13 -2.96
N THR A 120 -6.90 9.35 -1.91
CA THR A 120 -7.77 8.23 -1.56
C THR A 120 -8.23 8.29 -0.11
N HIS A 121 -9.51 8.04 0.12
CA HIS A 121 -10.10 8.11 1.46
C HIS A 121 -10.12 6.73 2.13
N VAL A 122 -9.36 6.59 3.21
CA VAL A 122 -9.39 5.41 4.08
C VAL A 122 -10.37 5.66 5.23
N LEU A 123 -11.27 4.73 5.48
CA LEU A 123 -12.23 4.85 6.58
C LEU A 123 -11.52 4.82 7.95
N ALA A 124 -11.69 5.87 8.74
CA ALA A 124 -11.22 5.96 10.12
C ALA A 124 -12.38 5.63 11.08
N ARG A 125 -12.36 4.42 11.65
CA ARG A 125 -13.36 3.99 12.64
C ARG A 125 -12.90 4.31 14.05
N VAL A 126 -13.47 5.37 14.64
CA VAL A 126 -13.19 5.77 16.02
C VAL A 126 -14.26 5.20 16.96
N PRO A 127 -13.90 4.53 18.08
CA PRO A 127 -14.86 3.84 18.96
C PRO A 127 -16.01 4.69 19.52
N LEU A 128 -15.86 6.02 19.57
CA LEU A 128 -16.80 6.93 20.25
C LEU A 128 -17.52 7.93 19.32
N LYS A 129 -17.26 7.93 18.02
CA LYS A 129 -17.93 8.85 17.06
C LYS A 129 -18.97 8.09 16.23
N LYS A 130 -20.22 8.59 16.23
CA LYS A 130 -21.33 8.06 15.41
C LYS A 130 -21.21 8.42 13.92
N HIS A 131 -20.31 9.34 13.56
CA HIS A 131 -20.10 9.78 12.18
C HIS A 131 -18.92 9.06 11.54
N THR A 132 -19.13 8.61 10.30
CA THR A 132 -18.10 8.07 9.41
C THR A 132 -17.04 9.15 9.16
N THR A 133 -15.84 8.98 9.69
CA THR A 133 -14.70 9.85 9.41
C THR A 133 -13.76 9.12 8.45
N THR A 134 -13.11 9.83 7.55
CA THR A 134 -12.07 9.25 6.68
C THR A 134 -10.75 9.95 6.93
N GLN A 135 -9.66 9.30 6.55
CA GLN A 135 -8.33 9.88 6.41
C GLN A 135 -8.05 9.97 4.93
N ASN A 136 -7.63 11.14 4.44
CA ASN A 136 -7.16 11.28 3.08
C ASN A 136 -5.68 10.83 3.01
N VAL A 137 -5.37 10.02 2.00
CA VAL A 137 -4.03 9.53 1.71
C VAL A 137 -3.72 9.93 0.27
N LEU A 138 -2.72 10.79 0.07
CA LEU A 138 -2.25 11.13 -1.26
C LEU A 138 -1.25 10.07 -1.72
N VAL A 139 -1.44 9.55 -2.92
CA VAL A 139 -0.64 8.45 -3.44
C VAL A 139 -0.16 8.76 -4.85
N ALA A 140 1.13 8.57 -5.10
CA ALA A 140 1.70 8.58 -6.44
C ALA A 140 2.05 7.15 -6.89
N VAL A 141 1.77 6.84 -8.15
CA VAL A 141 2.10 5.55 -8.77
C VAL A 141 2.77 5.74 -10.12
N ASP A 142 3.66 4.84 -10.50
CA ASP A 142 4.18 4.76 -11.87
C ASP A 142 3.17 4.10 -12.83
N PHE A 143 3.53 3.97 -14.11
CA PHE A 143 2.66 3.31 -15.10
C PHE A 143 2.47 1.80 -14.84
N ASP A 144 3.39 1.16 -14.14
CA ASP A 144 3.31 -0.25 -13.69
C ASP A 144 2.50 -0.40 -12.39
N LEU A 145 1.88 0.69 -11.91
CA LEU A 145 1.08 0.75 -10.68
C LEU A 145 1.89 0.47 -9.41
N ARG A 146 3.21 0.70 -9.46
CA ARG A 146 4.05 0.68 -8.26
C ARG A 146 3.93 2.01 -7.54
N PHE A 147 3.76 1.97 -6.23
CA PHE A 147 3.78 3.18 -5.41
C PHE A 147 5.16 3.83 -5.45
N THR A 148 5.17 5.13 -5.71
CA THR A 148 6.40 5.93 -5.77
C THR A 148 6.43 7.01 -4.70
N PHE A 149 5.26 7.32 -4.12
CA PHE A 149 5.11 8.19 -2.97
C PHE A 149 3.78 7.92 -2.28
N VAL A 150 3.75 7.99 -0.94
CA VAL A 150 2.53 7.86 -0.13
C VAL A 150 2.60 8.87 1.01
N LEU A 151 1.60 9.74 1.10
CA LEU A 151 1.40 10.67 2.21
C LEU A 151 0.06 10.39 2.88
N ALA A 152 0.13 9.71 4.01
CA ALA A 152 -1.00 9.52 4.92
C ALA A 152 -0.97 10.57 6.03
N GLY A 153 -2.06 10.69 6.79
CA GLY A 153 -2.12 11.58 7.96
C GLY A 153 -3.20 12.65 7.88
N TRP A 154 -3.73 12.92 6.70
CA TRP A 154 -4.64 14.04 6.47
C TRP A 154 -6.08 13.73 6.84
N GLU A 155 -6.80 14.72 7.38
CA GLU A 155 -8.23 14.60 7.62
C GLU A 155 -8.97 14.34 6.29
N GLY A 156 -9.99 13.50 6.32
CA GLY A 156 -10.78 13.15 5.15
C GLY A 156 -11.55 14.30 4.49
N SER A 157 -11.66 15.45 5.14
CA SER A 157 -12.22 16.68 4.55
C SER A 157 -11.16 17.53 3.83
N ALA A 158 -9.86 17.23 4.01
CA ALA A 158 -8.80 18.01 3.41
C ALA A 158 -8.83 17.87 1.89
N HIS A 159 -8.73 19.00 1.20
CA HIS A 159 -8.68 19.06 -0.25
C HIS A 159 -7.36 18.51 -0.79
N ASP A 160 -7.40 17.70 -1.84
CA ASP A 160 -6.21 17.07 -2.44
C ASP A 160 -5.14 18.09 -2.83
N ALA A 161 -5.53 19.28 -3.29
CA ALA A 161 -4.59 20.36 -3.63
C ALA A 161 -3.77 20.83 -2.42
N LEU A 162 -4.37 20.88 -1.23
CA LEU A 162 -3.67 21.22 0.01
C LEU A 162 -2.68 20.13 0.40
N ILE A 163 -3.09 18.87 0.26
CA ILE A 163 -2.24 17.72 0.57
C ILE A 163 -1.08 17.63 -0.42
N LEU A 164 -1.31 17.93 -1.70
CA LEU A 164 -0.25 17.99 -2.70
C LEU A 164 0.73 19.14 -2.42
N ALA A 165 0.24 20.31 -2.02
CA ALA A 165 1.11 21.43 -1.65
C ALA A 165 2.03 21.04 -0.48
N ASP A 166 1.48 20.47 0.59
CA ASP A 166 2.30 19.93 1.68
C ASP A 166 3.28 18.86 1.18
N ALA A 167 2.82 17.91 0.37
CA ALA A 167 3.69 16.87 -0.18
C ALA A 167 4.89 17.44 -0.94
N LEU A 168 4.76 18.57 -1.63
CA LEU A 168 5.83 19.22 -2.39
C LEU A 168 6.78 20.06 -1.52
N GLU A 169 6.31 20.59 -0.39
CA GLU A 169 7.09 21.47 0.49
C GLU A 169 7.90 20.73 1.56
N ARG A 170 7.53 19.47 1.86
CA ARG A 170 8.20 18.65 2.87
C ARG A 170 9.63 18.26 2.51
N ALA A 171 10.48 18.16 3.53
CA ALA A 171 11.86 17.67 3.39
C ALA A 171 11.93 16.20 2.92
N ASP A 172 10.98 15.37 3.35
CA ASP A 172 10.78 13.98 2.91
C ASP A 172 9.66 13.86 1.87
N GLY A 173 9.38 14.95 1.16
CA GLY A 173 8.24 15.13 0.27
C GLY A 173 8.37 14.48 -1.11
N LEU A 174 7.30 14.62 -1.88
CA LEU A 174 7.22 14.19 -3.26
C LEU A 174 8.24 14.98 -4.11
N THR A 175 9.20 14.26 -4.68
CA THR A 175 10.18 14.85 -5.59
C THR A 175 9.75 14.69 -7.04
N VAL A 176 9.58 15.81 -7.75
CA VAL A 176 9.29 15.83 -9.19
C VAL A 176 10.59 16.07 -9.96
N PRO A 177 11.06 15.12 -10.78
CA PRO A 177 12.30 15.28 -11.53
C PRO A 177 12.25 16.48 -12.48
N GLN A 178 13.39 17.16 -12.66
CA GLN A 178 13.48 18.32 -13.55
C GLN A 178 13.05 17.97 -14.99
N GLY A 179 12.22 18.82 -15.59
CA GLY A 179 11.67 18.59 -16.93
C GLY A 179 10.49 17.60 -16.97
N LYS A 180 10.06 17.04 -15.83
CA LYS A 180 8.83 16.26 -15.71
C LYS A 180 7.69 17.12 -15.19
N LEU A 181 6.49 16.83 -15.68
CA LEU A 181 5.30 17.64 -15.39
C LEU A 181 4.56 17.07 -14.19
N ALA A 182 4.50 17.82 -13.09
CA ALA A 182 3.44 17.70 -12.11
C ALA A 182 2.32 18.67 -12.50
N LYS A 183 1.42 18.25 -13.38
CA LYS A 183 0.24 19.06 -13.72
C LYS A 183 -0.82 18.83 -12.64
N HIS A 184 -0.90 19.74 -11.66
CA HIS A 184 -2.17 20.06 -11.04
C HIS A 184 -2.76 21.25 -11.80
N THR A 185 -3.88 21.03 -12.46
CA THR A 185 -4.60 22.08 -13.16
C THR A 185 -5.19 23.05 -12.14
N TYR A 186 -4.46 24.10 -11.79
CA TYR A 186 -5.05 25.41 -11.50
C TYR A 186 -4.10 26.47 -12.06
N ASN A 187 -4.37 26.87 -13.30
CA ASN A 187 -4.04 28.23 -13.71
C ASN A 187 -4.86 29.16 -12.81
N LEU A 188 -4.20 29.91 -11.93
CA LEU A 188 -4.76 31.13 -11.39
C LEU A 188 -3.93 32.28 -11.94
N ALA A 189 -4.61 33.07 -12.77
CA ALA A 189 -4.24 34.32 -13.44
C ALA A 189 -3.07 34.27 -14.43
#